data_AF-A0A3S4GAK4-F1
#
_entry.id   AF-A0A3S4GAK4-F1
#
_cell.length_a   1.000
_cell.length_b   1.000
_cell.length_c   1.000
_cell.angle_alpha   90.00
_cell.angle_beta   90.00
_cell.angle_gamma   90.00
#
_symmetry.space_group_name_H-M   'P 1'
#
loop_
_entity.id
_entity.type
_entity.pdbx_description
1 polymer ?
#
loop_
_entity_poly.entity_id
_entity_poly.type
_entity_poly.pdbx_seq_one_letter_code
_entity_poly.pdbx_strand_id
1 'polypeptide(L)'
;MLSALEIDVNFNVNVMTGSNGVLRGASGGHSDTAAGADLTIITAPLVRGRIPCVVEKVLTTVTPGASVDVLVTDHGIAVNPARQDLLDNLCAAGVALMTIEQLQQRAEQLTGKPQPIEFTDRVVAVVRYRDGSVIDVIRQVKG
;
A
#
# COMPACT_ATOMS: atom_id res chain seq x y z
N MET A 1 10.32 -0.40 -9.81
CA MET A 1 10.51 -0.03 -8.39
C MET A 1 9.63 1.17 -8.08
N LEU A 2 8.77 1.04 -7.09
CA LEU A 2 7.81 2.06 -6.65
C LEU A 2 7.86 2.20 -5.12
N SER A 3 7.19 3.20 -4.55
CA SER A 3 7.17 3.47 -3.11
C SER A 3 5.75 3.72 -2.61
N ALA A 4 5.51 3.64 -1.31
CA ALA A 4 4.17 3.77 -0.72
C ALA A 4 4.15 4.75 0.47
N LEU A 5 3.08 5.53 0.62
CA LEU A 5 2.73 6.14 1.92
C LEU A 5 2.19 5.05 2.84
N GLU A 6 1.21 4.29 2.35
CA GLU A 6 0.63 3.12 2.99
C GLU A 6 0.44 2.00 1.95
N ILE A 7 0.56 0.76 2.37
CA ILE A 7 0.15 -0.45 1.63
C ILE A 7 -0.67 -1.33 2.56
N ASP A 8 -1.78 -1.89 2.08
CA ASP A 8 -2.62 -2.77 2.90
C ASP A 8 -2.39 -4.26 2.64
N VAL A 9 -3.02 -5.11 3.44
CA VAL A 9 -2.92 -6.58 3.33
C VAL A 9 -3.48 -7.12 2.01
N ASN A 10 -4.24 -6.31 1.25
CA ASN A 10 -4.67 -6.65 -0.11
C ASN A 10 -3.71 -6.11 -1.17
N PHE A 11 -2.53 -5.64 -0.76
CA PHE A 11 -1.51 -5.00 -1.58
C PHE A 11 -1.96 -3.68 -2.24
N ASN A 12 -3.10 -3.09 -1.86
CA ASN A 12 -3.49 -1.79 -2.38
C ASN A 12 -2.55 -0.72 -1.83
N VAL A 13 -2.15 0.23 -2.69
CA VAL A 13 -1.16 1.25 -2.34
C VAL A 13 -1.77 2.63 -2.34
N ASN A 14 -1.51 3.37 -1.26
CA ASN A 14 -1.78 4.79 -1.12
C ASN A 14 -0.50 5.60 -1.33
N VAL A 15 -0.57 6.56 -2.25
CA VAL A 15 0.45 7.60 -2.48
C VAL A 15 -0.16 9.01 -2.50
N MET A 16 -1.40 9.18 -2.03
CA MET A 16 -2.17 10.41 -2.14
C MET A 16 -2.42 11.10 -0.79
N THR A 17 -2.96 10.37 0.20
CA THR A 17 -3.29 10.91 1.52
C THR A 17 -2.27 10.44 2.54
N GLY A 18 -1.85 11.34 3.43
CA GLY A 18 -1.01 10.93 4.55
C GLY A 18 -1.82 10.33 5.69
N SER A 19 -1.14 9.92 6.76
CA SER A 19 -1.75 9.28 7.96
C SER A 19 -2.77 10.14 8.72
N ASN A 20 -2.96 11.40 8.35
CA ASN A 20 -3.98 12.30 8.88
C ASN A 20 -5.13 12.54 7.87
N GLY A 21 -5.20 11.76 6.79
CA GLY A 21 -6.24 11.83 5.76
C GLY A 21 -6.12 13.02 4.82
N VAL A 22 -5.16 13.91 5.05
CA VAL A 22 -4.96 15.12 4.25
C VAL A 22 -4.21 14.79 2.96
N LEU A 23 -4.67 15.39 1.86
CA LEU A 23 -4.01 15.40 0.56
C LEU A 23 -2.59 15.99 0.67
N ARG A 24 -1.58 15.16 0.41
CA ARG A 24 -0.15 15.54 0.45
C ARG A 24 0.71 14.79 -0.57
N GLY A 25 0.12 13.86 -1.31
CA GLY A 25 0.82 13.02 -2.26
C GLY A 25 0.49 13.34 -3.71
N ALA A 26 0.88 12.43 -4.59
CA ALA A 26 0.63 12.51 -6.02
C ALA A 26 0.43 11.10 -6.57
N SER A 27 -0.53 10.92 -7.48
CA SER A 27 -0.72 9.65 -8.19
C SER A 27 0.51 9.32 -9.05
N GLY A 28 0.97 10.29 -9.85
CA GLY A 28 2.04 10.09 -10.83
C GLY A 28 1.72 8.94 -11.81
N GLY A 29 2.76 8.32 -12.36
CA GLY A 29 2.66 7.08 -13.14
C GLY A 29 2.74 5.82 -12.28
N HIS A 30 2.43 5.92 -10.98
CA HIS A 30 2.58 4.81 -10.04
C HIS A 30 1.70 3.62 -10.46
N SER A 31 0.40 3.85 -10.68
CA SER A 31 -0.53 2.82 -11.12
C SER A 31 -0.30 2.38 -12.57
N ASP A 32 0.22 3.26 -13.42
CA ASP A 32 0.51 2.94 -14.82
C ASP A 32 1.67 1.95 -14.95
N THR A 33 2.79 2.26 -14.31
CA THR A 33 3.97 1.38 -14.34
C THR A 33 3.75 0.10 -13.57
N ALA A 34 2.96 0.14 -12.48
CA ALA A 34 2.53 -1.07 -11.79
C ALA A 34 1.71 -2.00 -12.69
N ALA A 35 0.75 -1.45 -13.45
CA ALA A 35 -0.10 -2.23 -14.35
C ALA A 35 0.61 -2.70 -15.63
N GLY A 36 1.69 -2.04 -16.04
CA GLY A 36 2.42 -2.33 -17.27
C GLY A 36 3.70 -3.17 -17.09
N ALA A 37 4.13 -3.42 -15.85
CA ALA A 37 5.34 -4.18 -15.57
C ALA A 37 5.05 -5.68 -15.37
N ASP A 38 5.99 -6.53 -15.79
CA ASP A 38 5.94 -7.97 -15.49
C ASP A 38 6.17 -8.26 -14.00
N LEU A 39 6.86 -7.34 -13.31
CA LEU A 39 7.18 -7.40 -11.90
C LEU A 39 7.18 -6.00 -11.28
N THR A 40 6.24 -5.78 -10.36
CA THR A 40 6.08 -4.57 -9.58
C THR A 40 6.54 -4.80 -8.14
N ILE A 41 7.57 -4.05 -7.75
CA ILE A 41 8.11 -4.06 -6.38
C ILE A 41 7.85 -2.71 -5.72
N ILE A 42 7.18 -2.76 -4.56
CA ILE A 42 7.03 -1.64 -3.63
C ILE A 42 8.13 -1.73 -2.57
N THR A 43 8.85 -0.63 -2.38
CA THR A 43 9.81 -0.48 -1.27
C THR A 43 9.34 0.57 -0.28
N ALA A 44 9.28 0.20 0.99
CA ALA A 44 8.98 1.12 2.09
C ALA A 44 9.61 0.62 3.40
N PRO A 45 10.05 1.51 4.31
CA PRO A 45 10.30 1.08 5.68
C PRO A 45 9.00 0.53 6.27
N LEU A 46 9.07 -0.41 7.20
CA LEU A 46 7.86 -0.94 7.84
C LEU A 46 7.10 0.16 8.60
N VAL A 47 7.85 1.09 9.21
CA VAL A 47 7.34 2.19 10.03
C VAL A 47 8.09 3.49 9.71
N ARG A 48 7.38 4.63 9.66
CA ARG A 48 7.96 5.98 9.62
C ARG A 48 7.68 6.72 10.92
N GLY A 49 8.64 6.73 11.84
CA GLY A 49 8.47 7.32 13.17
C GLY A 49 7.45 6.51 13.99
N ARG A 50 6.21 7.00 14.07
CA ARG A 50 5.09 6.30 14.74
C ARG A 50 3.98 5.87 13.77
N ILE A 51 4.20 6.00 12.46
CA ILE A 51 3.19 5.75 11.44
C ILE A 51 3.52 4.42 10.74
N PRO A 52 2.65 3.40 10.81
CA PRO A 52 2.86 2.16 10.09
C PRO A 52 2.68 2.39 8.58
N CYS A 53 3.59 1.82 7.77
CA CYS A 53 3.43 1.82 6.32
C CYS A 53 2.60 0.64 5.84
N VAL A 54 2.56 -0.46 6.59
CA VAL A 54 1.74 -1.63 6.29
C VAL A 54 0.55 -1.65 7.25
N VAL A 55 -0.67 -1.60 6.70
CA VAL A 55 -1.93 -1.40 7.45
C VAL A 55 -3.00 -2.42 7.07
N GLU A 56 -4.09 -2.51 7.83
CA GLU A 56 -5.22 -3.40 7.50
C GLU A 56 -5.93 -2.95 6.21
N LYS A 57 -6.09 -1.64 6.02
CA LYS A 57 -6.70 -1.02 4.85
C LYS A 57 -6.15 0.38 4.65
N VAL A 58 -5.77 0.72 3.43
CA VAL A 58 -5.27 2.07 3.12
C VAL A 58 -6.39 3.11 3.15
N LEU A 59 -6.05 4.37 3.44
CA LEU A 59 -7.02 5.47 3.41
C LEU A 59 -7.51 5.81 2.00
N THR A 60 -6.67 5.58 1.00
CA THR A 60 -6.97 5.92 -0.39
C THR A 60 -6.26 4.94 -1.33
N THR A 61 -7.03 4.18 -2.09
CA THR A 61 -6.47 3.28 -3.09
C THR A 61 -6.12 4.05 -4.35
N VAL A 62 -4.83 4.08 -4.69
CA VAL A 62 -4.31 4.71 -5.93
C VAL A 62 -3.88 3.63 -6.92
N THR A 63 -3.17 2.62 -6.43
CA THR A 63 -2.75 1.47 -7.22
C THR A 63 -3.38 0.20 -6.65
N PRO A 64 -4.13 -0.57 -7.45
CA PRO A 64 -4.78 -1.78 -6.99
C PRO A 64 -3.75 -2.87 -6.72
N GLY A 65 -3.94 -3.64 -5.65
CA GLY A 65 -3.02 -4.70 -5.27
C GLY A 65 -2.87 -5.83 -6.28
N ALA A 66 -3.85 -6.01 -7.17
CA ALA A 66 -3.74 -6.91 -8.31
C ALA A 66 -2.59 -6.57 -9.28
N SER A 67 -2.04 -5.35 -9.22
CA SER A 67 -0.88 -4.91 -10.01
C SER A 67 0.39 -4.73 -9.18
N VAL A 68 0.40 -5.20 -7.93
CA VAL A 68 1.53 -5.13 -7.01
C VAL A 68 1.96 -6.54 -6.65
N ASP A 69 3.19 -6.91 -6.99
CA ASP A 69 3.65 -8.28 -6.88
C ASP A 69 4.46 -8.54 -5.61
N VAL A 70 5.31 -7.60 -5.20
CA VAL A 70 6.22 -7.76 -4.06
C VAL A 70 6.29 -6.48 -3.24
N LEU A 71 6.24 -6.63 -1.92
CA LEU A 71 6.58 -5.62 -0.94
C LEU A 71 7.92 -5.98 -0.31
N VAL A 72 8.87 -5.03 -0.30
CA VAL A 72 10.15 -5.15 0.40
C VAL A 72 10.23 -4.08 1.48
N THR A 73 10.49 -4.52 2.72
CA THR A 73 10.68 -3.66 3.88
C THR A 73 12.02 -3.93 4.55
N ASP A 74 12.36 -3.10 5.54
CA ASP A 74 13.47 -3.32 6.46
C ASP A 74 13.22 -4.45 7.48
N HIS A 75 12.02 -5.07 7.47
CA HIS A 75 11.64 -6.16 8.35
C HIS A 75 11.33 -7.47 7.63
N GLY A 76 11.35 -7.49 6.29
CA GLY A 76 11.04 -8.67 5.50
C GLY A 76 10.47 -8.36 4.13
N ILE A 77 10.30 -9.43 3.35
CA ILE A 77 9.76 -9.39 1.99
C ILE A 77 8.44 -10.15 2.00
N ALA A 78 7.39 -9.56 1.44
CA ALA A 78 6.12 -10.21 1.19
C ALA A 78 5.83 -10.26 -0.31
N VAL A 79 5.48 -11.45 -0.80
CA VAL A 79 5.05 -11.66 -2.19
C VAL A 79 3.53 -11.75 -2.20
N ASN A 80 2.89 -11.11 -3.17
CA ASN A 80 1.46 -11.21 -3.37
C ASN A 80 1.09 -12.67 -3.66
N PRO A 81 0.14 -13.28 -2.92
CA PRO A 81 -0.23 -14.68 -3.12
C PRO A 81 -0.78 -14.98 -4.52
N ALA A 82 -1.18 -13.97 -5.29
CA ALA A 82 -1.53 -14.12 -6.71
C ALA A 82 -0.32 -14.49 -7.61
N ARG A 83 0.93 -14.36 -7.11
CA ARG A 83 2.18 -14.62 -7.84
C ARG A 83 2.88 -15.88 -7.34
N GLN A 84 2.23 -17.03 -7.54
CA GLN A 84 2.78 -18.32 -7.15
C GLN A 84 4.14 -18.61 -7.82
N ASP A 85 4.31 -18.14 -9.06
CA ASP A 85 5.58 -18.22 -9.79
C ASP A 85 6.74 -17.54 -9.03
N LEU A 86 6.49 -16.36 -8.45
CA LEU A 86 7.51 -15.64 -7.67
C LEU A 86 7.75 -16.29 -6.32
N LEU A 87 6.69 -16.77 -5.66
CA LEU A 87 6.81 -17.51 -4.40
C LEU A 87 7.73 -18.72 -4.57
N ASP A 88 7.46 -19.55 -5.58
CA ASP A 88 8.23 -20.78 -5.84
C ASP A 88 9.70 -20.46 -6.15
N ASN A 89 9.93 -19.50 -7.04
CA ASN A 89 11.28 -19.09 -7.45
C ASN A 89 12.10 -18.53 -6.28
N LEU A 90 11.51 -17.64 -5.47
CA LEU A 90 12.20 -17.02 -4.34
C LEU A 90 12.45 -18.02 -3.21
N CYS A 91 11.49 -18.91 -2.91
CA CYS A 91 11.68 -19.98 -1.93
C CYS A 91 12.78 -20.95 -2.37
N ALA A 92 12.79 -21.38 -3.64
CA ALA A 92 13.82 -22.26 -4.18
C ALA A 92 15.22 -21.62 -4.14
N ALA A 93 15.31 -20.30 -4.29
CA ALA A 93 16.54 -19.53 -4.15
C ALA A 93 16.96 -19.27 -2.69
N GLY A 94 16.20 -19.74 -1.70
CA GLY A 94 16.50 -19.57 -0.28
C GLY A 94 16.24 -18.15 0.26
N VAL A 95 15.40 -17.37 -0.42
CA VAL A 95 14.98 -16.03 0.05
C VAL A 95 13.95 -16.20 1.17
N ALA A 96 14.21 -15.59 2.33
CA ALA A 96 13.27 -15.60 3.45
C ALA A 96 12.09 -14.65 3.17
N LEU A 97 10.87 -15.22 3.18
CA LEU A 97 9.63 -14.50 2.93
C LEU A 97 8.74 -14.44 4.18
N MET A 98 7.85 -13.46 4.21
CA MET A 98 6.80 -13.28 5.19
C MET A 98 5.47 -13.04 4.45
N THR A 99 4.34 -13.23 5.13
CA THR A 99 3.06 -12.73 4.60
C THR A 99 2.94 -11.23 4.87
N ILE A 100 2.12 -10.53 4.09
CA ILE A 100 1.89 -9.11 4.30
C ILE A 100 1.15 -8.84 5.62
N GLU A 101 0.35 -9.79 6.10
CA GLU A 101 -0.31 -9.75 7.41
C GLU A 101 0.71 -9.85 8.55
N GLN A 102 1.76 -10.67 8.41
CA GLN A 102 2.83 -10.72 9.41
C GLN A 102 3.57 -9.38 9.50
N LEU A 103 3.81 -8.73 8.34
CA LEU A 103 4.37 -7.38 8.30
C LEU A 103 3.41 -6.36 8.94
N GLN A 104 2.12 -6.42 8.62
CA GLN A 104 1.09 -5.55 9.19
C GLN A 104 1.02 -5.68 10.72
N GLN A 105 0.94 -6.91 11.24
CA GLN A 105 0.91 -7.18 12.68
C GLN A 105 2.19 -6.69 13.36
N ARG A 106 3.34 -6.87 12.70
CA ARG A 106 4.62 -6.35 13.19
C ARG A 106 4.63 -4.83 13.22
N ALA A 107 4.07 -4.16 12.22
CA ALA A 107 3.97 -2.70 12.19
C ALA A 107 3.10 -2.20 13.35
N GLU A 108 1.92 -2.81 13.57
CA GLU A 108 1.04 -2.49 14.70
C GLU A 108 1.69 -2.74 16.06
N GLN A 109 2.51 -3.79 16.19
CA GLN A 109 3.26 -4.04 17.43
C GLN A 109 4.25 -2.91 17.74
N LEU A 110 4.84 -2.28 16.72
CA LEU A 110 5.81 -1.21 16.86
C LEU A 110 5.16 0.16 17.06
N THR A 111 3.98 0.40 16.45
CA THR A 111 3.32 1.71 16.45
C THR A 111 2.12 1.81 17.38
N GLY A 112 1.58 0.68 17.82
CA GLY A 112 0.21 0.57 18.29
C GLY A 112 -0.79 0.59 17.14
N LYS A 113 -2.07 0.32 17.45
CA LYS A 113 -3.17 0.48 16.50
C LYS A 113 -3.40 1.97 16.21
N PRO A 114 -3.39 2.43 14.94
CA PRO A 114 -3.70 3.81 14.59
C PRO A 114 -5.09 4.20 15.06
N GLN A 115 -5.24 5.44 15.55
CA GLN A 115 -6.56 5.99 15.82
C GLN A 115 -7.27 6.25 14.49
N PRO A 116 -8.53 5.79 14.31
CA PRO A 116 -9.29 6.08 13.11
C PRO A 116 -9.46 7.59 12.91
N ILE A 117 -9.35 8.04 11.66
CA ILE A 117 -9.54 9.44 11.29
C ILE A 117 -11.04 9.67 11.08
N GLU A 118 -11.58 10.72 11.67
CA GLU A 118 -12.96 11.14 11.40
C GLU A 118 -13.03 11.90 10.07
N PHE A 119 -13.85 11.40 9.16
CA PHE A 119 -14.18 12.06 7.90
C PHE A 119 -15.62 12.54 7.92
N THR A 120 -15.90 13.61 7.16
CA THR A 120 -17.29 14.00 6.84
C THR A 120 -17.76 13.27 5.57
N ASP A 121 -19.04 13.36 5.24
CA ASP A 121 -19.57 12.78 4.00
C ASP A 121 -19.16 13.53 2.73
N ARG A 122 -18.58 14.73 2.85
CA ARG A 122 -18.19 15.55 1.70
C ARG A 122 -17.02 14.93 0.96
N VAL A 123 -17.24 14.57 -0.31
CA VAL A 123 -16.16 14.21 -1.24
C VAL A 123 -15.38 15.47 -1.63
N VAL A 124 -14.05 15.44 -1.46
CA VAL A 124 -13.14 16.54 -1.80
C VAL A 124 -12.29 16.26 -3.03
N ALA A 125 -12.12 14.98 -3.40
CA ALA A 125 -11.47 14.57 -4.64
C ALA A 125 -11.94 13.19 -5.08
N VAL A 126 -11.87 12.92 -6.39
CA VAL A 126 -12.16 11.62 -7.01
C VAL A 126 -10.85 11.06 -7.56
N VAL A 127 -10.49 9.85 -7.15
CA VAL A 127 -9.30 9.15 -7.66
C VAL A 127 -9.73 8.37 -8.90
N ARG A 128 -9.25 8.81 -10.06
CA ARG A 128 -9.47 8.13 -11.33
C ARG A 128 -8.37 7.10 -11.55
N TYR A 129 -8.75 5.89 -11.94
CA TYR A 129 -7.79 4.91 -12.42
C TYR A 129 -7.34 5.25 -13.84
N ARG A 130 -6.26 4.60 -14.30
CA ARG A 130 -5.63 4.88 -15.60
C ARG A 130 -6.54 4.67 -16.82
N ASP A 131 -7.57 3.85 -16.68
CA ASP A 131 -8.59 3.61 -17.72
C ASP A 131 -9.76 4.63 -17.68
N GLY A 132 -9.70 5.58 -16.75
CA GLY A 132 -10.75 6.58 -16.55
C GLY A 132 -11.89 6.10 -15.67
N SER A 133 -11.92 4.89 -15.13
CA SER A 133 -12.86 4.51 -14.07
C SER A 133 -12.56 5.25 -12.76
N VAL A 134 -13.49 5.22 -11.80
CA VAL A 134 -13.26 5.75 -10.45
C VAL A 134 -12.86 4.59 -9.55
N ILE A 135 -11.64 4.63 -9.00
CA ILE A 135 -11.13 3.59 -8.09
C ILE A 135 -11.39 3.93 -6.62
N ASP A 136 -11.40 5.22 -6.27
CA ASP A 136 -11.66 5.66 -4.90
C ASP A 136 -12.10 7.13 -4.84
N VAL A 137 -12.55 7.58 -3.68
CA VAL A 137 -12.87 8.97 -3.38
C VAL A 137 -12.21 9.41 -2.08
N ILE A 138 -11.73 10.65 -2.05
CA ILE A 138 -11.13 11.25 -0.85
C ILE A 138 -12.19 12.13 -0.20
N ARG A 139 -12.42 11.92 1.10
CA ARG A 139 -13.40 12.67 1.89
C ARG A 139 -12.74 13.74 2.74
N GLN A 140 -13.50 14.78 3.06
CA GLN A 140 -13.03 15.87 3.92
C GLN A 140 -12.72 15.34 5.33
N VAL A 141 -11.51 15.61 5.82
CA VAL A 141 -11.13 15.34 7.22
C VAL A 141 -11.93 16.26 8.14
N LYS A 142 -12.48 15.71 9.23
CA LYS A 142 -13.16 16.49 10.26
C LYS A 142 -12.11 17.16 11.16
N GLY A 143 -12.19 18.49 11.24
CA GLY A 143 -11.28 19.32 12.04
C GLY A 143 -11.67 19.39 13.51
#